data_AF-A0A183H505-F1
#
_entry.id   AF-A0A183H505-F1
#
_cell.length_a   1.000
_cell.length_b   1.000
_cell.length_c   1.000
_cell.angle_alpha   90.00
_cell.angle_beta   90.00
_cell.angle_gamma   90.00
#
_symmetry.space_group_name_H-M   'P 1'
#
loop_
_entity.id
_entity.type
_entity.pdbx_description
1 polymer ?
#
loop_
_entity_poly.entity_id
_entity_poly.type
_entity_poly.pdbx_seq_one_letter_code
_entity_poly.pdbx_strand_id
1 'polypeptide(L)'
;MELPFRSDKSSPVEHHEGQQQQNLHGKHVSKRVRMKLEGIIVTGTSKNENANIKSESLTPSEQVDLLIQQATDISNLALMYEGWTAWV
;
A
#
# COMPACT_ATOMS: atom_id res chain seq x y z
N MET A 1 -43.28 39.14 -26.83
CA MET A 1 -42.09 39.71 -26.16
C MET A 1 -41.37 38.53 -25.53
N GLU A 2 -40.49 37.87 -26.29
CA GLU A 2 -39.76 36.68 -25.85
C GLU A 2 -38.28 37.04 -25.75
N LEU A 3 -37.67 36.76 -24.59
CA LEU A 3 -36.25 36.94 -24.37
C LEU A 3 -35.51 35.71 -24.91
N PRO A 4 -34.41 35.87 -25.68
CA PRO A 4 -33.65 34.72 -26.14
C PRO A 4 -32.89 34.11 -24.96
N PHE A 5 -33.15 32.83 -24.69
CA PHE A 5 -32.35 32.00 -23.80
C PHE A 5 -30.89 32.05 -24.24
N ARG A 6 -30.02 32.59 -23.39
CA ARG A 6 -28.57 32.46 -23.54
C ARG A 6 -28.20 31.00 -23.30
N SER A 7 -27.81 30.28 -24.35
CA SER A 7 -27.01 29.07 -24.21
C SER A 7 -25.66 29.47 -23.63
N ASP A 8 -25.48 29.24 -22.33
CA ASP A 8 -24.15 29.16 -21.74
C ASP A 8 -23.43 27.98 -22.38
N LYS A 9 -22.63 28.27 -23.40
CA LYS A 9 -21.57 27.37 -23.82
C LYS A 9 -20.58 27.34 -22.65
N SER A 10 -20.69 26.33 -21.79
CA SER A 10 -19.66 26.05 -20.80
C SER A 10 -18.34 25.96 -21.54
N SER A 11 -17.42 26.86 -21.23
CA SER A 11 -16.03 26.76 -21.65
C SER A 11 -15.52 25.35 -21.36
N PRO A 12 -14.60 24.79 -22.17
CA PRO A 12 -13.88 23.60 -21.76
C PRO A 12 -13.25 23.97 -20.42
N VAL A 13 -13.68 23.32 -19.34
CA VAL A 13 -12.93 23.37 -18.10
C VAL A 13 -11.59 22.80 -18.48
N GLU A 14 -10.58 23.66 -18.60
CA GLU A 14 -9.22 23.21 -18.69
C GLU A 14 -9.00 22.39 -17.43
N HIS A 15 -9.05 21.07 -17.58
CA HIS A 15 -8.36 20.19 -16.68
C HIS A 15 -6.92 20.61 -16.83
N HIS A 16 -6.49 21.55 -15.99
CA HIS A 16 -5.12 21.57 -15.54
C HIS A 16 -4.97 20.22 -14.85
N GLU A 17 -4.67 19.20 -15.65
CA GLU A 17 -3.79 18.13 -15.28
C GLU A 17 -2.46 18.82 -14.95
N GLY A 18 -2.45 19.56 -13.85
CA GLY A 18 -1.26 19.71 -13.07
C GLY A 18 -0.86 18.28 -12.86
N GLN A 19 0.17 17.86 -13.60
CA GLN A 19 0.87 16.62 -13.38
C GLN A 19 1.39 16.73 -11.96
N GLN A 20 0.52 16.49 -10.97
CA GLN A 20 0.89 16.34 -9.59
C GLN A 20 1.93 15.24 -9.66
N GLN A 21 3.15 15.56 -9.25
CA GLN A 21 4.22 14.58 -9.15
C GLN A 21 3.62 13.40 -8.40
N GLN A 22 3.36 12.32 -9.15
CA GLN A 22 2.61 11.21 -8.61
C GLN A 22 3.41 10.74 -7.41
N ASN A 23 2.75 10.61 -6.26
CA ASN A 23 3.41 10.14 -5.06
C ASN A 23 3.86 8.70 -5.31
N LEU A 24 5.09 8.53 -5.76
CA LEU A 24 5.67 7.22 -6.06
C LEU A 24 5.59 6.36 -4.81
N HIS A 25 5.84 6.94 -3.62
CA HIS A 25 5.64 6.26 -2.34
C HIS A 25 4.19 5.80 -2.15
N GLY A 26 3.21 6.63 -2.48
CA GLY A 26 1.78 6.28 -2.46
C GLY A 26 1.45 5.06 -3.32
N LYS A 27 2.00 4.97 -4.54
CA LYS A 27 1.83 3.77 -5.39
C LYS A 27 2.39 2.50 -4.73
N HIS A 28 3.57 2.59 -4.12
CA HIS A 28 4.18 1.47 -3.41
C HIS A 28 3.37 1.05 -2.18
N VAL A 29 2.84 2.01 -1.43
CA VAL A 29 1.95 1.73 -0.28
C VAL A 29 0.70 0.99 -0.75
N SER A 30 0.03 1.45 -1.80
CA SER A 30 -1.17 0.78 -2.34
C SER A 30 -0.88 -0.64 -2.81
N LYS A 31 0.25 -0.87 -3.48
CA LYS A 31 0.70 -2.22 -3.88
C LYS A 31 0.93 -3.12 -2.66
N ARG A 32 1.60 -2.60 -1.62
CA ARG A 32 1.87 -3.33 -0.38
C ARG A 32 0.59 -3.67 0.39
N VAL A 33 -0.37 -2.74 0.43
CA VAL A 33 -1.69 -2.99 1.04
C VAL A 33 -2.41 -4.11 0.31
N ARG A 34 -2.46 -4.07 -1.03
CA ARG A 34 -3.05 -5.15 -1.83
C ARG A 34 -2.41 -6.51 -1.53
N MET A 35 -1.08 -6.59 -1.51
CA MET A 35 -0.37 -7.84 -1.19
C MET A 35 -0.75 -8.39 0.19
N LYS A 36 -0.87 -7.52 1.21
CA LYS A 36 -1.30 -7.93 2.55
C LYS A 36 -2.75 -8.44 2.60
N LEU A 37 -3.63 -7.90 1.76
CA LEU A 37 -5.03 -8.33 1.67
C LEU A 37 -5.21 -9.63 0.90
N GLU A 38 -4.33 -9.89 -0.07
CA GLU A 38 -4.30 -11.11 -0.88
C GLU A 38 -3.54 -12.26 -0.18
N GLY A 39 -3.06 -12.07 1.05
CA GLY A 39 -2.28 -13.06 1.79
C GLY A 39 -0.88 -13.29 1.22
N ILE A 40 -0.39 -12.38 0.36
CA ILE A 40 0.93 -12.49 -0.28
C ILE A 40 1.99 -11.93 0.67
N ILE A 41 2.89 -12.80 1.10
CA ILE A 41 4.05 -12.38 1.90
C ILE A 41 5.23 -12.04 1.01
N VAL A 42 5.76 -10.84 1.25
CA VAL A 42 7.07 -10.44 0.75
C VAL A 42 8.06 -10.64 1.88
N THR A 43 8.59 -11.85 2.04
CA THR A 43 9.74 -12.07 2.92
C THR A 43 10.91 -11.30 2.31
N GLY A 44 11.53 -10.44 3.11
CA GLY A 44 12.50 -9.45 2.63
C GLY A 44 13.58 -10.01 1.70
N THR A 45 13.92 -9.22 0.69
CA THR A 45 15.13 -9.32 -0.15
C THR A 45 15.22 -10.47 -1.16
N SER A 46 14.22 -10.68 -2.02
CA SER A 46 14.60 -11.09 -3.39
C SER A 46 15.04 -9.86 -4.16
N LYS A 47 16.31 -9.47 -3.96
CA LYS A 47 17.06 -8.55 -4.83
C LYS A 47 17.45 -9.26 -6.15
N ASN A 48 16.62 -10.19 -6.60
CA ASN A 48 16.78 -10.96 -7.83
C ASN A 48 15.46 -10.84 -8.59
N GLU A 49 15.45 -9.96 -9.57
CA GLU A 49 14.29 -9.61 -10.39
C GLU A 49 13.88 -10.74 -11.36
N ASN A 50 14.54 -11.91 -11.28
CA ASN A 50 14.35 -13.05 -12.16
C ASN A 50 14.02 -14.38 -11.44
N ALA A 51 13.90 -14.39 -10.12
CA ALA A 51 13.35 -15.56 -9.45
C ALA A 51 11.83 -15.50 -9.59
N ASN A 52 11.23 -16.54 -10.17
CA ASN A 52 9.80 -16.79 -10.09
C ASN A 52 9.43 -16.91 -8.60
N ILE A 53 9.21 -15.78 -7.93
CA ILE A 53 8.74 -15.73 -6.55
C ILE A 53 7.34 -16.32 -6.61
N LYS A 54 7.24 -17.62 -6.32
CA LYS A 54 5.96 -18.23 -5.95
C LYS A 54 5.50 -17.48 -4.71
N SER A 55 4.70 -16.44 -4.97
CA SER A 55 3.95 -15.72 -3.96
C SER A 55 2.84 -16.68 -3.57
N GLU A 56 3.13 -17.53 -2.60
CA GLU A 56 2.10 -18.37 -2.01
C GLU A 56 1.18 -17.48 -1.19
N SER A 57 -0.09 -17.49 -1.54
CA SER A 57 -1.15 -16.81 -0.79
C SER A 57 -1.45 -17.64 0.45
N LEU A 58 -1.30 -17.05 1.63
CA LEU A 58 -1.67 -17.70 2.87
C LEU A 58 -3.18 -17.67 3.09
N THR A 59 -3.67 -18.68 3.79
CA THR A 59 -5.00 -18.62 4.37
C THR A 59 -5.05 -17.55 5.48
N PRO A 60 -6.24 -17.04 5.82
CA PRO A 60 -6.39 -16.10 6.92
C PRO A 60 -5.83 -16.61 8.26
N SER A 61 -5.95 -17.92 8.54
CA SER A 61 -5.41 -18.53 9.77
C SER A 61 -3.89 -18.43 9.78
N GLU A 62 -3.23 -18.89 8.72
CA GLU A 62 -1.76 -18.87 8.64
C GLU A 62 -1.21 -17.44 8.67
N GLN A 63 -1.92 -16.49 8.05
CA GLN A 63 -1.55 -15.08 8.12
C GLN A 63 -1.61 -14.55 9.56
N VAL A 64 -2.66 -14.90 10.32
CA VAL A 64 -2.80 -14.53 11.74
C VAL A 64 -1.71 -15.19 12.58
N ASP A 65 -1.51 -16.49 12.41
CA ASP A 65 -0.52 -17.26 13.16
C ASP A 65 0.89 -16.72 12.95
N LEU A 66 1.26 -16.42 11.69
CA LEU A 66 2.55 -15.83 11.38
C LEU A 66 2.70 -14.42 11.95
N LEU A 67 1.66 -13.58 11.86
CA LEU A 67 1.69 -12.22 12.43
C LEU A 67 1.90 -12.25 13.94
N ILE A 68 1.22 -13.15 14.64
CA ILE A 68 1.40 -13.36 16.08
C ILE A 68 2.82 -13.81 16.34
N GLN A 69 3.29 -14.86 15.65
CA GLN A 69 4.65 -15.39 15.82
C GLN A 69 5.71 -14.30 15.66
N GLN A 70 5.61 -13.48 14.61
CA GLN A 70 6.55 -12.38 14.36
C GLN A 70 6.49 -11.29 15.43
N ALA A 71 5.29 -10.94 15.91
CA ALA A 71 5.09 -9.93 16.94
C ALA A 71 5.53 -10.40 18.33
N THR A 72 5.53 -11.71 18.59
CA THR A 72 5.96 -12.31 19.87
C THR A 72 7.40 -12.82 19.87
N ASP A 73 8.10 -12.77 18.74
CA ASP A 73 9.50 -13.17 18.66
C ASP A 73 10.39 -12.18 19.42
N ILE A 74 11.02 -12.67 20.48
CA ILE A 74 11.94 -11.92 21.34
C ILE A 74 13.06 -11.27 20.50
N SER A 75 13.52 -11.94 19.45
CA SER A 75 14.56 -11.43 18.55
C SER A 75 14.10 -10.18 17.82
N ASN A 76 12.83 -10.14 17.37
CA ASN A 76 12.26 -8.97 16.71
C ASN A 76 12.01 -7.84 17.72
N LEU A 77 11.51 -8.18 18.90
CA LEU A 77 11.25 -7.21 19.98
C LEU A 77 12.54 -6.51 20.45
N ALA A 78 13.66 -7.24 20.52
CA ALA A 78 14.96 -6.69 20.91
C ALA A 78 15.54 -5.70 19.89
N LEU A 79 15.07 -5.72 18.63
CA LEU A 79 15.50 -4.79 17.58
C LEU A 79 14.70 -3.48 17.55
N MET A 80 13.63 -3.39 18.33
CA MET A 80 12.80 -2.19 18.37
C MET A 80 13.56 -1.02 19.00
N TYR A 81 13.23 0.19 18.56
CA TYR A 81 13.78 1.41 19.16
C TYR A 81 13.49 1.43 20.67
N GLU A 82 14.46 1.84 21.48
CA GLU A 82 14.41 1.77 22.95
C GLU A 82 13.15 2.42 23.56
N GLY A 83 12.69 3.54 22.98
CA GLY A 83 11.47 4.23 23.43
C GLY A 83 10.17 3.48 23.16
N TRP A 84 10.22 2.35 22.43
CA TRP A 84 9.08 1.45 22.28
C TRP A 84 8.84 0.58 23.51
N THR A 85 9.82 0.48 24.42
CA THR A 85 9.69 -0.23 25.71
C THR A 85 9.10 -1.63 25.58
N ALA A 86 9.64 -2.45 24.67
CA ALA A 86 9.12 -3.77 24.32
C ALA A 86 9.11 -4.80 25.49
N TRP A 87 9.73 -4.46 26.62
CA TRP A 87 9.90 -5.29 27.81
C TRP A 87 8.88 -5.03 28.92
N VAL A 88 8.04 -4.01 28.79
CA VAL A 88 7.01 -3.64 29.79
C VAL A 88 5.74 -4.44 29.54
#